data_AF-G2QMU6-F1
#
_entry.id   AF-G2QMU6-F1
#
_cell.length_a   1.000
_cell.length_b   1.000
_cell.length_c   1.000
_cell.angle_alpha   90.00
_cell.angle_beta   90.00
_cell.angle_gamma   90.00
#
_symmetry.space_group_name_H-M   'P 1'
#
loop_
_entity.id
_entity.type
_entity.pdbx_description
1 polymer ?
#
loop_
_entity_poly.entity_id
_entity_poly.type
_entity_poly.pdbx_seq_one_letter_code
_entity_poly.pdbx_strand_id
1 'polypeptide(L)'
;MSFPNIYTHRKVAEAKAKSCDICYKPSSSVLITPDNKDWFYICPAHLKDPGFCTPKIDQAAIEARKKRELEEEIERVKKEYEERQKQKKNKEKKKEEEAKGEAKSGDDKSKDDDKADEDKRQKVPEKTEPSRSGASTSPAAEEEEPRVFELKSTFYNRRLSKKRQAEIARRNFETMQDPKFFPSVPKGFP
;
A
#
# COMPACT_ATOMS: atom_id res chain seq x y z
N MET A 1 26.90 18.65 -8.34
CA MET A 1 26.04 17.94 -9.33
C MET A 1 24.60 17.77 -8.79
N SER A 2 23.56 17.80 -9.63
CA SER A 2 22.16 17.52 -9.24
C SER A 2 21.81 16.05 -9.52
N PHE A 3 21.00 15.42 -8.67
CA PHE A 3 20.58 14.01 -8.80
C PHE A 3 19.10 13.87 -8.45
N PRO A 4 18.33 12.97 -9.06
CA PRO A 4 16.88 12.93 -8.85
C PRO A 4 16.50 12.67 -7.38
N ASN A 5 15.41 13.29 -6.93
CA ASN A 5 14.84 13.09 -5.59
C ASN A 5 14.09 11.76 -5.48
N ILE A 6 14.70 10.65 -5.91
CA ILE A 6 14.08 9.33 -5.90
C ILE A 6 14.96 8.42 -5.06
N TYR A 7 14.41 7.87 -3.99
CA TYR A 7 15.15 7.07 -3.03
C TYR A 7 14.51 5.72 -2.82
N THR A 8 15.30 4.67 -2.89
CA THR A 8 14.88 3.29 -2.63
C THR A 8 15.23 2.88 -1.21
N HIS A 9 14.28 2.28 -0.50
CA HIS A 9 14.49 1.75 0.83
C HIS A 9 15.12 0.35 0.78
N ARG A 10 16.28 0.21 1.42
CA ARG A 10 16.98 -1.06 1.62
C ARG A 10 17.27 -1.26 3.10
N LYS A 11 17.10 -2.49 3.57
CA LYS A 11 17.54 -2.92 4.90
C LYS A 11 18.96 -3.48 4.79
N VAL A 12 19.82 -3.07 5.70
CA VAL A 12 21.21 -3.54 5.85
C VAL A 12 21.29 -4.41 7.11
N ALA A 13 22.27 -5.31 7.19
CA ALA A 13 22.52 -6.07 8.41
C ALA A 13 22.79 -5.15 9.62
N GLU A 14 22.33 -5.56 10.80
CA GLU A 14 22.47 -4.79 12.05
C GLU A 14 23.92 -4.50 12.43
N ALA A 15 24.85 -5.39 12.06
CA ALA A 15 26.29 -5.17 12.26
C ALA A 15 26.86 -3.95 11.51
N LYS A 16 26.16 -3.47 10.47
CA LYS A 16 26.52 -2.25 9.72
C LYS A 16 25.55 -1.10 10.01
N ALA A 17 24.79 -1.18 11.10
CA ALA A 17 23.89 -0.10 11.51
C ALA A 17 24.68 1.19 11.76
N LYS A 18 24.15 2.30 11.25
CA LYS A 18 24.70 3.63 11.49
C LYS A 18 23.61 4.53 12.07
N SER A 19 24.02 5.68 12.60
CA SER A 19 23.11 6.68 13.16
C SER A 19 22.18 7.25 12.08
N CYS A 20 20.88 7.35 12.39
CA CYS A 20 19.89 8.02 11.58
C CYS A 20 20.23 9.52 11.38
N ASP A 21 20.03 10.07 10.18
CA ASP A 21 20.36 11.48 9.86
C ASP A 21 19.40 12.52 10.51
N ILE A 22 18.42 12.07 11.29
CA ILE A 22 17.43 12.94 11.96
C ILE A 22 17.54 12.84 13.49
N CYS A 23 17.41 11.63 14.07
CA CYS A 23 17.50 11.43 15.53
C CYS A 23 18.81 10.82 15.99
N TYR A 24 19.74 10.49 15.08
CA TYR A 24 21.02 9.85 15.38
C TYR A 24 20.94 8.50 16.10
N LYS A 25 19.74 7.93 16.27
CA LYS A 25 19.56 6.56 16.77
C LYS A 25 20.12 5.56 15.75
N PRO A 26 20.77 4.47 16.21
CA PRO A 26 21.29 3.46 15.30
C PRO A 26 20.13 2.82 14.51
N SER A 27 20.28 2.75 13.20
CA SER A 27 19.28 2.16 12.31
C SER A 27 19.93 1.31 11.22
N SER A 28 19.19 0.29 10.80
CA SER A 28 19.55 -0.64 9.72
C SER A 28 18.89 -0.31 8.38
N SER A 29 17.96 0.66 8.36
CA SER A 29 17.26 1.12 7.17
C SER A 29 18.02 2.24 6.45
N VAL A 30 18.21 2.08 5.14
CA VAL A 30 18.97 2.98 4.28
C VAL A 30 18.10 3.41 3.10
N LEU A 31 18.10 4.71 2.82
CA LEU A 31 17.57 5.28 1.58
C LEU A 31 18.70 5.52 0.59
N ILE A 32 18.56 5.00 -0.63
CA ILE A 32 19.60 5.03 -1.67
C ILE A 32 19.00 5.54 -2.98
N THR A 33 19.66 6.54 -3.58
CA THR A 33 19.34 7.00 -4.94
C THR A 33 19.70 5.94 -6.00
N PRO A 34 18.97 5.82 -7.12
CA PRO A 34 19.23 4.80 -8.13
C PRO A 34 20.66 4.88 -8.70
N ASP A 35 21.21 6.08 -8.79
CA ASP A 35 22.57 6.34 -9.27
C ASP A 35 23.66 6.06 -8.21
N ASN A 36 23.29 5.63 -7.00
CA ASN A 36 24.16 5.50 -5.81
C ASN A 36 24.96 6.76 -5.47
N LYS A 37 24.60 7.91 -6.04
CA LYS A 37 25.24 9.20 -5.78
C LYS A 37 25.06 9.59 -4.33
N ASP A 38 23.89 9.32 -3.76
CA ASP A 38 23.55 9.71 -2.41
C ASP A 38 22.81 8.58 -1.67
N TRP A 39 23.22 8.36 -0.43
CA TRP A 39 22.66 7.34 0.46
C TRP A 39 22.76 7.80 1.92
N PHE A 40 21.85 7.32 2.76
CA PHE A 40 21.85 7.67 4.18
C PHE A 40 20.95 6.76 5.02
N TYR A 41 21.22 6.76 6.31
CA TYR A 41 20.51 5.94 7.29
C TYR A 41 19.33 6.73 7.88
N ILE A 42 18.20 6.05 7.98
CA ILE A 42 16.96 6.55 8.56
C ILE A 42 16.43 5.48 9.51
N CYS A 43 15.79 5.85 10.60
CA CYS A 43 15.07 4.89 11.44
C CYS A 43 13.62 4.73 10.96
N PRO A 44 12.98 3.56 11.17
CA PRO A 44 11.61 3.32 10.72
C PRO A 44 10.60 4.31 11.32
N ALA A 45 10.87 4.87 12.50
CA ALA A 45 10.03 5.91 13.10
C ALA A 45 9.94 7.17 12.23
N HIS A 46 11.05 7.57 11.59
CA HIS A 46 11.08 8.73 10.70
C HIS A 46 10.72 8.41 9.25
N LEU A 47 10.80 7.14 8.85
CA LEU A 47 10.30 6.73 7.53
C LEU A 47 8.78 6.92 7.42
N LYS A 48 8.07 6.78 8.54
CA LYS A 48 6.61 6.99 8.66
C LYS A 48 6.21 8.47 8.79
N ASP A 49 7.17 9.38 8.93
CA ASP A 49 6.88 10.81 9.10
C ASP A 49 6.56 11.47 7.74
N PRO A 50 5.31 11.94 7.53
CA PRO A 50 4.90 12.59 6.29
C PRO A 50 5.62 13.94 6.06
N GLY A 51 6.20 14.54 7.09
CA GLY A 51 7.02 15.75 7.00
C GLY A 51 8.37 15.49 6.34
N PHE A 52 8.84 14.24 6.33
CA PHE A 52 10.19 13.88 5.93
C PHE A 52 10.23 13.16 4.57
N CYS A 53 9.53 12.04 4.47
CA CYS A 53 9.45 11.22 3.25
C CYS A 53 8.00 11.02 2.85
N THR A 54 7.70 11.34 1.60
CA THR A 54 6.44 10.94 0.98
C THR A 54 6.72 9.68 0.16
N PRO A 55 6.01 8.58 0.40
CA PRO A 55 6.16 7.42 -0.45
C PRO A 55 5.85 7.84 -1.88
N LYS A 56 6.78 7.62 -2.81
CA LYS A 56 6.58 7.85 -4.24
C LYS A 56 5.77 6.69 -4.77
N ILE A 57 4.53 6.66 -4.32
CA ILE A 57 3.48 5.87 -4.91
C ILE A 57 3.19 6.58 -6.22
N ASP A 58 3.40 5.92 -7.36
CA ASP A 58 2.71 6.31 -8.58
C ASP A 58 1.22 6.22 -8.26
N GLN A 59 0.59 7.36 -7.91
CA GLN A 59 -0.83 7.41 -7.53
C GLN A 59 -1.70 6.75 -8.60
N ALA A 60 -1.28 6.82 -9.86
CA ALA A 60 -1.87 6.11 -10.99
C ALA A 60 -1.87 4.58 -10.86
N ALA A 61 -0.84 3.96 -10.28
CA ALA A 61 -0.75 2.51 -10.12
C ALA A 61 -1.64 2.00 -8.97
N ILE A 62 -1.72 2.74 -7.87
CA ILE A 62 -2.64 2.41 -6.77
C ILE A 62 -4.09 2.73 -7.15
N GLU A 63 -4.35 3.82 -7.88
CA GLU A 63 -5.68 4.07 -8.44
C GLU A 63 -6.06 3.04 -9.49
N ALA A 64 -5.14 2.55 -10.31
CA ALA A 64 -5.43 1.46 -11.25
C ALA A 64 -5.73 0.15 -10.54
N ARG A 65 -5.03 -0.18 -9.44
CA ARG A 65 -5.36 -1.36 -8.62
C ARG A 65 -6.70 -1.21 -7.91
N LYS A 66 -6.98 -0.05 -7.31
CA LYS A 66 -8.29 0.24 -6.70
C LYS A 66 -9.42 0.26 -7.72
N LYS A 67 -9.20 0.79 -8.93
CA LYS A 67 -10.19 0.76 -10.03
C LYS A 67 -10.46 -0.68 -10.46
N ARG A 68 -9.42 -1.52 -10.59
CA ARG A 68 -9.59 -2.95 -10.89
C ARG A 68 -10.37 -3.71 -9.82
N GLU A 69 -10.03 -3.50 -8.53
CA GLU A 69 -10.75 -4.12 -7.42
C GLU A 69 -12.23 -3.66 -7.36
N LEU A 70 -12.50 -2.38 -7.63
CA LEU A 70 -13.85 -1.85 -7.70
C LEU A 70 -14.62 -2.36 -8.92
N GLU A 71 -13.96 -2.50 -10.08
CA GLU A 71 -14.55 -3.07 -11.30
C GLU A 71 -14.92 -4.55 -11.11
N GLU A 72 -14.07 -5.34 -10.46
CA GLU A 72 -14.34 -6.74 -10.11
C GLU A 72 -15.53 -6.87 -9.15
N GLU A 73 -15.65 -5.98 -8.16
CA GLU A 73 -16.79 -5.95 -7.24
C GLU A 73 -18.09 -5.57 -7.98
N ILE A 74 -18.03 -4.56 -8.84
CA ILE A 74 -19.16 -4.15 -9.67
C ILE A 74 -19.60 -5.29 -10.61
N GLU A 75 -18.67 -6.05 -11.18
CA GLU A 75 -18.98 -7.20 -12.01
C GLU A 75 -19.64 -8.34 -11.22
N ARG A 76 -19.18 -8.65 -10.00
CA ARG A 76 -19.84 -9.65 -9.15
C ARG A 76 -21.27 -9.24 -8.82
N VAL A 77 -21.47 -8.00 -8.39
CA VAL A 77 -22.80 -7.47 -8.05
C VAL A 77 -23.71 -7.46 -9.27
N LYS A 78 -23.22 -7.10 -10.46
CA LYS A 78 -23.99 -7.17 -11.71
C LYS A 78 -24.40 -8.60 -12.06
N LYS A 79 -23.49 -9.56 -11.96
CA LYS A 79 -23.78 -10.99 -12.21
C LYS A 79 -24.84 -11.52 -11.24
N GLU A 80 -24.70 -11.22 -9.94
CA GLU A 80 -25.69 -11.59 -8.93
C GLU A 80 -27.06 -10.94 -9.18
N TYR A 81 -27.08 -9.67 -9.59
CA TYR A 81 -28.32 -8.96 -9.90
C TYR A 81 -29.02 -9.53 -11.14
N GLU A 82 -28.27 -9.83 -12.20
CA GLU A 82 -28.82 -10.43 -13.43
C GLU A 82 -29.35 -11.84 -13.21
N GLU A 83 -28.65 -12.68 -12.42
CA GLU A 83 -29.15 -14.00 -12.06
C GLU A 83 -30.42 -13.92 -11.21
N ARG A 84 -30.47 -13.03 -10.21
CA ARG A 84 -31.69 -12.79 -9.43
C ARG A 84 -32.85 -12.30 -10.31
N GLN A 85 -32.58 -11.45 -11.31
CA GLN A 85 -33.60 -10.98 -12.25
C GLN A 85 -34.10 -12.10 -13.18
N LYS A 86 -33.19 -12.93 -13.72
CA LYS A 86 -33.57 -14.09 -14.54
C LYS A 86 -34.36 -15.13 -13.74
N GLN A 87 -33.98 -15.38 -12.49
CA GLN A 87 -34.74 -16.25 -11.58
C GLN A 87 -36.15 -15.71 -11.29
N LYS A 88 -36.29 -14.39 -11.05
CA LYS A 88 -37.60 -13.76 -10.89
C LYS A 88 -38.47 -13.91 -12.14
N LYS A 89 -37.93 -13.58 -13.32
CA LYS A 89 -38.66 -13.70 -14.60
C LYS A 89 -39.04 -15.15 -14.93
N ASN A 90 -38.15 -16.12 -14.65
CA ASN A 90 -38.47 -17.54 -14.85
C ASN A 90 -39.55 -18.01 -13.86
N LYS A 91 -39.54 -17.52 -12.62
CA LYS A 91 -40.57 -17.83 -11.62
C LYS A 91 -41.92 -17.21 -11.97
N GLU A 92 -41.95 -16.01 -12.55
CA GLU A 92 -43.16 -15.37 -13.08
C GLU A 92 -43.73 -16.11 -14.29
N LYS A 93 -42.88 -16.44 -15.28
CA LYS A 93 -43.30 -17.22 -16.46
C LYS A 93 -43.85 -18.59 -16.09
N LYS A 94 -43.20 -19.28 -15.13
CA LYS A 94 -43.66 -20.60 -14.67
C LYS A 94 -45.02 -20.52 -13.95
N LYS A 95 -45.24 -19.47 -13.14
CA LYS A 95 -46.55 -19.20 -12.53
C LYS A 95 -47.63 -18.85 -13.57
N GLU A 96 -47.27 -18.15 -14.64
CA GLU A 96 -48.20 -17.76 -15.71
C GLU A 96 -48.56 -18.96 -16.62
N GLU A 97 -47.62 -19.90 -16.84
CA GLU A 97 -47.88 -21.16 -17.53
C GLU A 97 -48.70 -22.14 -16.67
N GLU A 98 -48.46 -22.22 -15.36
CA GLU A 98 -49.32 -23.00 -14.43
C GLU A 98 -50.75 -22.43 -14.39
N ALA A 99 -50.91 -21.10 -14.32
CA ALA A 99 -52.23 -20.45 -14.35
C ALA A 99 -52.98 -20.61 -15.69
N LYS A 100 -52.25 -20.75 -16.83
CA LYS A 100 -52.87 -21.04 -18.14
C LYS A 100 -53.13 -22.54 -18.37
N GLY A 101 -52.41 -23.42 -17.69
CA GLY A 101 -52.66 -24.86 -17.68
C GLY A 101 -53.94 -25.23 -16.90
N GLU A 102 -54.27 -24.46 -15.86
CA GLU A 102 -55.47 -24.68 -15.03
C GLU A 102 -56.78 -24.21 -15.68
N ALA A 103 -56.72 -23.42 -16.77
CA ALA A 103 -57.91 -22.97 -17.52
C ALA A 103 -58.42 -23.98 -18.57
N LYS A 104 -57.86 -25.20 -18.64
CA LYS A 104 -58.26 -26.28 -19.57
C LYS A 104 -58.74 -27.57 -18.90
N SER A 105 -59.05 -27.53 -17.61
CA SER A 105 -59.71 -28.63 -16.91
C SER A 105 -60.86 -28.07 -16.06
N GLY A 106 -62.05 -28.00 -16.64
CA GLY A 106 -63.28 -27.78 -15.89
C GLY A 106 -63.87 -29.11 -15.38
N ASP A 107 -64.29 -29.08 -14.11
CA ASP A 107 -65.29 -29.94 -13.42
C ASP A 107 -64.83 -31.39 -13.07
N ASP A 108 -65.00 -31.95 -11.87
CA ASP A 108 -66.04 -31.83 -10.84
C ASP A 108 -65.55 -32.37 -9.47
N LYS A 109 -66.20 -31.89 -8.39
CA LYS A 109 -66.40 -32.49 -7.05
C LYS A 109 -65.31 -32.59 -5.96
N SER A 110 -65.47 -31.64 -5.02
CA SER A 110 -65.89 -31.83 -3.60
C SER A 110 -64.97 -32.41 -2.51
N LYS A 111 -65.12 -31.74 -1.34
CA LYS A 111 -64.82 -32.09 0.07
C LYS A 111 -63.41 -31.71 0.57
N ASP A 112 -63.29 -30.64 1.35
CA ASP A 112 -63.60 -30.52 2.81
C ASP A 112 -62.47 -31.15 3.64
N ASP A 113 -61.64 -30.31 4.27
CA ASP A 113 -61.28 -30.40 5.70
C ASP A 113 -60.38 -29.20 6.10
N ASP A 114 -60.99 -28.28 6.85
CA ASP A 114 -60.58 -27.66 8.12
C ASP A 114 -59.09 -27.39 8.49
N LYS A 115 -58.91 -26.19 9.09
CA LYS A 115 -57.85 -25.70 10.03
C LYS A 115 -56.59 -25.06 9.42
N ALA A 116 -56.34 -23.73 9.54
CA ALA A 116 -56.13 -22.90 10.74
C ALA A 116 -55.06 -23.51 11.67
N ASP A 117 -54.04 -22.86 12.21
CA ASP A 117 -53.48 -21.52 12.21
C ASP A 117 -52.16 -21.62 13.03
N GLU A 118 -51.31 -20.61 12.92
CA GLU A 118 -50.27 -20.20 13.89
C GLU A 118 -49.08 -21.10 14.31
N ASP A 119 -47.89 -20.54 14.03
CA ASP A 119 -46.86 -20.11 15.00
C ASP A 119 -46.32 -21.13 16.03
N LYS A 120 -45.02 -21.44 15.93
CA LYS A 120 -44.01 -21.02 16.95
C LYS A 120 -42.63 -21.65 16.74
N ARG A 121 -41.66 -20.74 16.62
CA ARG A 121 -40.42 -20.62 17.42
C ARG A 121 -39.41 -21.79 17.44
N GLN A 122 -38.23 -21.43 16.93
CA GLN A 122 -36.91 -21.50 17.59
C GLN A 122 -36.61 -22.73 18.46
N LYS A 123 -35.59 -23.50 18.04
CA LYS A 123 -34.58 -23.98 18.99
C LYS A 123 -33.22 -24.20 18.31
N VAL A 124 -32.28 -23.33 18.64
CA VAL A 124 -30.83 -23.58 18.60
C VAL A 124 -30.48 -24.37 19.88
N PRO A 125 -29.50 -25.28 19.85
CA PRO A 125 -28.21 -25.01 20.52
C PRO A 125 -27.05 -25.51 19.65
N GLU A 126 -26.05 -24.71 19.27
CA GLU A 126 -24.88 -24.18 20.00
C GLU A 126 -24.02 -25.19 20.79
N LYS A 127 -22.71 -25.10 20.50
CA LYS A 127 -21.50 -25.58 21.22
C LYS A 127 -21.11 -27.03 20.88
N THR A 128 -19.89 -27.34 20.42
CA THR A 128 -18.56 -26.96 20.93
C THR A 128 -17.43 -27.26 19.91
N GLU A 129 -16.69 -26.25 19.45
CA GLU A 129 -15.23 -25.99 19.65
C GLU A 129 -14.16 -27.12 19.47
N PRO A 130 -12.87 -26.75 19.25
CA PRO A 130 -12.10 -27.13 18.07
C PRO A 130 -10.87 -27.98 18.41
N SER A 131 -10.27 -28.62 17.41
CA SER A 131 -8.83 -28.94 17.50
C SER A 131 -8.21 -29.28 16.15
N ARG A 132 -7.09 -28.57 15.90
CA ARG A 132 -5.84 -29.03 15.26
C ARG A 132 -5.95 -29.44 13.78
N SER A 133 -5.01 -29.15 12.89
CA SER A 133 -3.68 -28.54 12.90
C SER A 133 -3.18 -28.75 11.47
N GLY A 134 -2.54 -27.79 10.81
CA GLY A 134 -1.99 -28.10 9.49
C GLY A 134 -1.47 -26.90 8.71
N ALA A 135 -0.34 -26.38 9.18
CA ALA A 135 0.72 -25.74 8.40
C ALA A 135 0.37 -25.34 6.95
N SER A 136 0.08 -24.05 6.76
CA SER A 136 0.26 -23.36 5.49
C SER A 136 1.15 -22.15 5.73
N THR A 137 2.46 -22.37 5.70
CA THR A 137 3.45 -21.30 5.52
C THR A 137 3.32 -20.75 4.10
N SER A 138 2.35 -19.86 3.93
CA SER A 138 2.34 -18.89 2.84
C SER A 138 2.93 -17.61 3.41
N PRO A 139 3.93 -16.95 2.78
CA PRO A 139 4.27 -15.60 3.17
C PRO A 139 3.09 -14.74 2.75
N ALA A 140 2.20 -14.48 3.70
CA ALA A 140 1.20 -13.45 3.60
C ALA A 140 1.91 -12.17 3.20
N ALA A 141 1.42 -11.57 2.12
CA ALA A 141 1.77 -10.25 1.64
C ALA A 141 2.21 -9.34 2.79
N GLU A 142 3.53 -9.15 2.93
CA GLU A 142 4.04 -7.99 3.64
C GLU A 142 3.47 -6.81 2.86
N GLU A 143 2.66 -6.01 3.52
CA GLU A 143 2.20 -4.71 3.06
C GLU A 143 3.33 -4.10 2.23
N GLU A 144 3.10 -3.95 0.92
CA GLU A 144 4.13 -3.57 -0.06
C GLU A 144 4.48 -2.09 0.21
N GLU A 145 5.19 -1.85 1.31
CA GLU A 145 5.57 -0.56 1.84
C GLU A 145 6.35 0.09 0.69
N PRO A 146 5.87 1.22 0.14
CA PRO A 146 6.34 1.74 -1.12
C PRO A 146 7.85 1.80 -1.11
N ARG A 147 8.51 0.91 -1.85
CA ARG A 147 9.96 0.75 -1.75
C ARG A 147 10.70 1.98 -2.26
N VAL A 148 9.98 2.89 -2.91
CA VAL A 148 10.45 4.14 -3.46
C VAL A 148 9.81 5.31 -2.70
N PHE A 149 10.65 6.24 -2.26
CA PHE A 149 10.30 7.42 -1.49
C PHE A 149 10.85 8.67 -2.19
N GLU A 150 10.11 9.76 -2.05
CA GLU A 150 10.55 11.12 -2.34
C GLU A 150 10.78 11.85 -1.02
N LEU A 151 11.89 12.58 -0.91
CA LEU A 151 12.10 13.44 0.26
C LEU A 151 11.33 14.74 0.07
N LYS A 152 10.90 15.36 1.16
CA LYS A 152 10.39 16.73 1.08
C LYS A 152 11.48 17.70 0.59
N SER A 153 11.06 18.73 -0.13
CA SER A 153 11.95 19.71 -0.79
C SER A 153 13.06 20.27 0.13
N THR A 154 12.74 20.57 1.39
CA THR A 154 13.70 21.08 2.38
C THR A 154 14.85 20.09 2.64
N PHE A 155 14.55 18.81 2.85
CA PHE A 155 15.55 17.78 3.10
C PHE A 155 16.36 17.49 1.84
N TYR A 156 15.70 17.39 0.68
CA TYR A 156 16.39 17.19 -0.59
C TYR A 156 17.36 18.34 -0.90
N ASN A 157 16.94 19.60 -0.72
CA ASN A 157 17.80 20.78 -0.88
C ASN A 157 18.97 20.79 0.11
N ARG A 158 18.75 20.38 1.36
CA ARG A 158 19.83 20.23 2.37
C ARG A 158 20.86 19.21 1.90
N ARG A 159 20.44 18.09 1.32
CA ARG A 159 21.34 17.05 0.80
C ARG A 159 22.13 17.51 -0.42
N LEU A 160 21.48 18.19 -1.37
CA LEU A 160 22.16 18.83 -2.49
C LEU A 160 23.20 19.87 -2.02
N SER A 161 22.84 20.66 -1.02
CA SER A 161 23.74 21.67 -0.45
C SER A 161 24.93 21.03 0.25
N LYS A 162 24.73 19.96 1.03
CA LYS A 162 25.80 19.19 1.69
C LYS A 162 26.77 18.60 0.68
N LYS A 163 26.27 18.08 -0.44
CA LYS A 163 27.07 17.59 -1.57
C LYS A 163 27.92 18.69 -2.20
N ARG A 164 27.30 19.83 -2.50
CA ARG A 164 28.00 21.00 -3.06
C ARG A 164 29.07 21.54 -2.10
N GLN A 165 28.74 21.64 -0.81
CA GLN A 165 29.68 22.07 0.23
C GLN A 165 30.84 21.09 0.38
N ALA A 166 30.61 19.78 0.27
CA ALA A 166 31.68 18.79 0.29
C ALA A 166 32.62 18.91 -0.93
N GLU A 167 32.07 19.16 -2.13
CA GLU A 167 32.88 19.43 -3.34
C GLU A 167 33.72 20.71 -3.18
N ILE A 168 33.12 21.80 -2.69
CA ILE A 168 33.83 23.06 -2.41
C ILE A 168 34.89 22.86 -1.34
N ALA A 169 34.59 22.16 -0.24
CA ALA A 169 35.54 21.91 0.82
C ALA A 169 36.75 21.09 0.33
N ARG A 170 36.53 20.11 -0.56
CA ARG A 170 37.62 19.36 -1.21
C ARG A 170 38.49 20.28 -2.06
N ARG A 171 37.89 21.10 -2.93
CA ARG A 171 38.63 22.08 -3.74
C ARG A 171 39.41 23.07 -2.87
N ASN A 172 38.79 23.58 -1.81
CA ASN A 172 39.43 24.52 -0.88
C ASN A 172 40.61 23.85 -0.16
N PHE A 173 40.46 22.58 0.24
CA PHE A 173 41.54 21.82 0.84
C PHE A 173 42.71 21.65 -0.12
N GLU A 174 42.47 21.30 -1.38
CA GLU A 174 43.49 21.23 -2.43
C GLU A 174 44.21 22.58 -2.60
N THR A 175 43.47 23.69 -2.70
CA THR A 175 44.08 25.02 -2.80
C THR A 175 44.87 25.43 -1.55
N MET A 176 44.48 24.98 -0.36
CA MET A 176 45.24 25.25 0.87
C MET A 176 46.48 24.35 1.01
N GLN A 177 46.55 23.23 0.30
CA GLN A 177 47.78 22.44 0.22
C GLN A 177 48.82 23.09 -0.71
N ASP A 178 48.40 23.98 -1.61
CA ASP A 178 49.32 24.70 -2.48
C ASP A 178 50.15 25.74 -1.70
N PRO A 179 51.48 25.59 -1.61
CA PRO A 179 52.33 26.51 -0.86
C PRO A 179 52.38 27.93 -1.43
N LYS A 180 51.92 28.12 -2.68
CA LYS A 180 51.79 29.44 -3.33
C LYS A 180 50.48 30.17 -3.00
N PHE A 181 49.52 29.49 -2.38
CA PHE A 181 48.20 30.08 -2.10
C PHE A 181 48.26 31.07 -0.93
N PHE A 182 49.14 30.85 0.05
CA PHE A 182 49.32 31.76 1.17
C PHE A 182 50.20 32.96 0.76
N PRO A 183 49.77 34.20 1.04
CA PRO A 183 50.58 35.37 0.75
C PRO A 183 51.84 35.38 1.62
N SER A 184 52.99 35.65 1.01
CA SER A 184 54.25 35.82 1.75
C SER A 184 54.26 37.12 2.55
N VAL A 185 54.78 37.08 3.76
CA VAL A 185 54.93 38.27 4.62
C VAL A 185 55.81 39.32 3.91
N PRO A 186 55.40 40.60 3.86
CA PRO A 186 56.21 41.68 3.32
C PRO A 186 57.55 41.79 4.05
N LYS A 187 58.66 41.83 3.29
CA LYS A 187 60.04 41.85 3.83
C LYS A 187 60.62 43.26 4.03
N GLY A 188 59.79 44.30 3.95
CA GLY A 188 60.20 45.68 4.22
C GLY A 188 60.02 46.01 5.69
N PHE A 189 61.12 46.20 6.42
CA PHE A 189 61.07 46.95 7.69
C PHE A 189 60.81 48.43 7.37
N PRO A 190 60.04 49.15 8.22
CA PRO A 190 59.70 50.55 8.00
C PRO A 190 60.92 51.48 7.93
#